data_AF-G7LTQ4-F1
#
_entry.id   AF-G7LTQ4-F1
#
_cell.length_a   1.000
_cell.length_b   1.000
_cell.length_c   1.000
_cell.angle_alpha   90.00
_cell.angle_beta   90.00
_cell.angle_gamma   90.00
#
_symmetry.space_group_name_H-M   'P 1'
#
loop_
_entity.id
_entity.type
_entity.pdbx_description
1 polymer ?
#
loop_
_entity_poly.entity_id
_entity_poly.type
_entity_poly.pdbx_seq_one_letter_code
_entity_poly.pdbx_strand_id
1 'polypeptide(L)'
;MIENKKLLLVEGKDEEGFFEALCDFLGIGDIKIIKTNGKERFKPEFDAIINAPGFEIVTSLGIVRDADNTMAGAISSINSSLKKHNMPQPQGHNTFSSNEKIKVGIFIAPGFQDNGMLENLVLETVLTHPVKKFSDKYIDDLKGNLAPTVDDCQYNFPRNEHKARLHSFLAGMEHYVPSLGIAAQKGYFNLASESLNDISHFLRSL
;
A
#
# COMPACT_ATOMS: atom_id res chain seq x y z
N MET A 1 -4.83 -10.34 -20.96
CA MET A 1 -3.60 -11.10 -21.24
C MET A 1 -2.49 -10.45 -20.44
N ILE A 2 -1.61 -11.25 -19.83
CA ILE A 2 -0.43 -10.75 -19.11
C ILE A 2 0.75 -10.72 -20.08
N GLU A 3 1.43 -9.58 -20.16
CA GLU A 3 2.50 -9.33 -21.13
C GLU A 3 3.84 -8.96 -20.47
N ASN A 4 3.85 -8.77 -19.14
CA ASN A 4 5.02 -8.36 -18.38
C ASN A 4 5.59 -9.52 -17.57
N LYS A 5 6.93 -9.58 -17.48
CA LYS A 5 7.64 -10.58 -16.67
C LYS A 5 7.60 -10.29 -15.18
N LYS A 6 7.38 -9.02 -14.79
CA LYS A 6 7.29 -8.59 -13.40
C LYS A 6 5.91 -8.01 -13.11
N LEU A 7 5.27 -8.53 -12.07
CA LEU A 7 3.97 -8.06 -11.61
C LEU A 7 4.07 -7.52 -10.19
N LEU A 8 3.29 -6.50 -9.86
CA LEU A 8 3.08 -6.00 -8.50
C LEU A 8 1.58 -5.97 -8.21
N LEU A 9 1.14 -6.77 -7.23
CA LEU A 9 -0.24 -6.80 -6.79
C LEU A 9 -0.44 -5.84 -5.61
N VAL A 10 -1.45 -4.98 -5.70
CA VAL A 10 -1.76 -3.94 -4.70
C VAL A 10 -3.24 -3.96 -4.32
N GLU A 11 -3.63 -3.45 -3.15
CA GLU A 11 -5.01 -3.61 -2.64
C GLU A 11 -6.06 -2.69 -3.30
N GLY A 12 -5.67 -1.58 -3.89
CA GLY A 12 -6.64 -0.60 -4.37
C GLY A 12 -6.11 0.32 -5.44
N LYS A 13 -6.99 1.25 -5.86
CA LYS A 13 -6.71 2.19 -6.95
C LYS A 13 -5.74 3.29 -6.52
N ASP A 14 -5.78 3.68 -5.26
CA ASP A 14 -4.88 4.69 -4.70
C ASP A 14 -3.46 4.14 -4.59
N GLU A 15 -3.32 2.91 -4.13
CA GLU A 15 -2.06 2.17 -4.09
C GLU A 15 -1.51 1.99 -5.51
N GLU A 16 -2.34 1.57 -6.47
CA GLU A 16 -1.94 1.47 -7.87
C GLU A 16 -1.32 2.78 -8.37
N GLY A 17 -2.02 3.91 -8.21
CA GLY A 17 -1.50 5.22 -8.64
C GLY A 17 -0.24 5.67 -7.88
N PHE A 18 -0.11 5.30 -6.60
CA PHE A 18 1.10 5.58 -5.82
C PHE A 18 2.30 4.80 -6.32
N PHE A 19 2.14 3.49 -6.53
CA PHE A 19 3.21 2.64 -7.02
C PHE A 19 3.58 2.98 -8.46
N GLU A 20 2.63 3.41 -9.29
CA GLU A 20 2.92 3.97 -10.62
C GLU A 20 3.85 5.18 -10.48
N ALA A 21 3.47 6.17 -9.65
CA ALA A 21 4.30 7.37 -9.43
C ALA A 21 5.68 7.05 -8.84
N LEU A 22 5.76 6.10 -7.90
CA LEU A 22 7.02 5.70 -7.28
C LEU A 22 7.91 4.93 -8.26
N CYS A 23 7.36 4.01 -9.06
CA CYS A 23 8.11 3.32 -10.11
C CYS A 23 8.66 4.31 -11.14
N ASP A 24 7.85 5.27 -11.58
CA ASP A 24 8.28 6.33 -12.50
C ASP A 24 9.44 7.15 -11.92
N PHE A 25 9.31 7.56 -10.65
CA PHE A 25 10.38 8.27 -9.93
C PHE A 25 11.68 7.44 -9.81
N LEU A 26 11.56 6.13 -9.56
CA LEU A 26 12.71 5.22 -9.40
C LEU A 26 13.32 4.76 -10.73
N GLY A 27 12.68 5.07 -11.87
CA GLY A 27 13.07 4.64 -13.21
C GLY A 27 12.76 3.17 -13.51
N ILE A 28 11.72 2.61 -12.88
CA ILE A 28 11.32 1.20 -13.00
C ILE A 28 10.15 1.08 -14.00
N GLY A 29 10.46 0.73 -15.24
CA GLY A 29 9.46 0.62 -16.32
C GLY A 29 8.98 -0.80 -16.66
N ASP A 30 9.52 -1.84 -16.02
CA ASP A 30 9.27 -3.24 -16.38
C ASP A 30 8.28 -3.97 -15.46
N ILE A 31 7.74 -3.29 -14.45
CA ILE A 31 6.76 -3.83 -13.49
C ILE A 31 5.34 -3.44 -13.93
N LYS A 32 4.47 -4.43 -14.11
CA LYS A 32 3.03 -4.21 -14.27
C LYS A 32 2.32 -4.24 -12.92
N ILE A 33 1.73 -3.11 -12.55
CA ILE A 33 0.92 -3.00 -11.34
C ILE A 33 -0.51 -3.47 -11.63
N ILE A 34 -1.06 -4.26 -10.72
CA ILE A 34 -2.41 -4.82 -10.82
C ILE A 34 -3.10 -4.68 -9.46
N LYS A 35 -4.22 -3.96 -9.41
CA LYS A 35 -5.05 -3.90 -8.21
C LYS A 35 -5.82 -5.21 -7.98
N THR A 36 -5.88 -5.66 -6.73
CA THR A 36 -6.76 -6.72 -6.24
C THR A 36 -7.84 -6.03 -5.41
N ASN A 37 -9.14 -6.20 -5.70
CA ASN A 37 -10.23 -5.37 -5.16
C ASN A 37 -10.50 -5.52 -3.63
N GLY A 38 -9.53 -5.22 -2.77
CA GLY A 38 -9.60 -5.36 -1.31
C GLY A 38 -9.27 -6.77 -0.80
N LYS A 39 -8.96 -6.86 0.50
CA LYS A 39 -8.60 -8.11 1.18
C LYS A 39 -9.55 -9.29 1.00
N GLU A 40 -10.86 -9.05 0.97
CA GLU A 40 -11.86 -10.12 0.81
C GLU A 40 -11.83 -10.72 -0.59
N ARG A 41 -11.44 -9.91 -1.58
CA ARG A 41 -11.30 -10.32 -2.98
C ARG A 41 -9.88 -10.71 -3.34
N PHE A 42 -8.90 -10.54 -2.45
CA PHE A 42 -7.52 -10.92 -2.72
C PHE A 42 -7.41 -12.37 -3.22
N LYS A 43 -8.02 -13.34 -2.53
CA LYS A 43 -7.98 -14.76 -2.92
C LYS A 43 -8.55 -15.02 -4.33
N PRO A 44 -9.81 -14.65 -4.63
CA PRO A 44 -10.37 -14.90 -5.96
C PRO A 44 -9.66 -14.10 -7.07
N GLU A 45 -9.20 -12.88 -6.81
CA GLU A 45 -8.44 -12.08 -7.79
C GLU A 45 -7.06 -12.68 -8.03
N PHE A 46 -6.38 -13.14 -6.98
CA PHE A 46 -5.11 -13.84 -7.09
C PHE A 46 -5.25 -15.13 -7.90
N ASP A 47 -6.29 -15.91 -7.63
CA ASP A 47 -6.63 -17.09 -8.44
C ASP A 47 -6.86 -16.70 -9.92
N ALA A 48 -7.58 -15.60 -10.19
CA ALA A 48 -7.84 -15.15 -11.55
C ALA A 48 -6.56 -14.69 -12.28
N ILE A 49 -5.68 -13.97 -11.59
CA ILE A 49 -4.41 -13.46 -12.15
C ILE A 49 -3.48 -14.61 -12.51
N ILE A 50 -3.31 -15.60 -11.63
CA ILE A 50 -2.41 -16.74 -11.89
C ILE A 50 -2.89 -17.60 -13.05
N ASN A 51 -4.22 -17.73 -13.20
CA ASN A 51 -4.82 -18.49 -14.29
C ASN A 51 -5.02 -17.67 -15.56
N ALA A 52 -4.64 -16.39 -15.57
CA ALA A 52 -4.81 -15.53 -16.73
C ALA A 52 -3.84 -15.95 -17.85
N PRO A 53 -4.26 -15.90 -19.13
CA PRO A 53 -3.36 -16.14 -20.26
C PRO A 53 -2.16 -15.19 -20.22
N GLY A 54 -0.95 -15.74 -20.36
CA GLY A 54 0.31 -15.00 -20.31
C GLY A 54 0.99 -15.02 -18.94
N PHE A 55 0.35 -15.51 -17.87
CA PHE A 55 0.99 -15.57 -16.55
C PHE A 55 2.25 -16.45 -16.54
N GLU A 56 2.36 -17.41 -17.45
CA GLU A 56 3.50 -18.31 -17.58
C GLU A 56 4.84 -17.61 -17.84
N ILE A 57 4.83 -16.38 -18.38
CA ILE A 57 6.05 -15.59 -18.63
C ILE A 57 6.52 -14.82 -17.38
N VAL A 58 5.68 -14.77 -16.33
CA VAL A 58 5.97 -14.02 -15.10
C VAL A 58 7.09 -14.72 -14.33
N THR A 59 8.20 -14.01 -14.17
CA THR A 59 9.37 -14.48 -13.42
C THR A 59 9.51 -13.79 -12.06
N SER A 60 8.79 -12.69 -11.83
CA SER A 60 8.81 -11.95 -10.57
C SER A 60 7.41 -11.45 -10.20
N LEU A 61 7.01 -11.68 -8.95
CA LEU A 61 5.72 -11.30 -8.40
C LEU A 61 5.91 -10.61 -7.05
N GLY A 62 5.60 -9.32 -7.00
CA GLY A 62 5.48 -8.57 -5.76
C GLY A 62 4.04 -8.54 -5.28
N ILE A 63 3.83 -8.64 -3.97
CA ILE A 63 2.51 -8.49 -3.35
C ILE A 63 2.64 -7.45 -2.24
N VAL A 64 1.91 -6.35 -2.35
CA VAL A 64 1.81 -5.31 -1.33
C VAL A 64 0.45 -5.42 -0.67
N ARG A 65 0.42 -5.40 0.66
CA ARG A 65 -0.83 -5.44 1.43
C ARG A 65 -0.69 -4.67 2.73
N ASP A 66 -1.76 -4.06 3.21
CA ASP A 66 -1.76 -3.46 4.55
C ASP A 66 -1.70 -4.53 5.65
N ALA A 67 -1.12 -4.18 6.81
CA ALA A 67 -1.11 -5.05 7.99
C ALA A 67 -2.53 -5.29 8.55
N ASP A 68 -3.49 -4.40 8.24
CA ASP A 68 -4.83 -4.36 8.86
C ASP A 68 -4.73 -4.41 10.40
N ASN A 69 -4.90 -5.61 10.96
CA ASN A 69 -4.90 -5.91 12.39
C ASN A 69 -3.54 -6.42 12.87
N THR A 70 -2.86 -7.27 12.08
CA THR A 70 -1.53 -7.82 12.39
C THR A 70 -0.79 -8.21 11.11
N MET A 71 0.51 -7.90 11.08
CA MET A 71 1.42 -8.31 10.00
C MET A 71 1.40 -9.84 9.77
N ALA A 72 1.44 -10.63 10.85
CA ALA A 72 1.43 -12.09 10.76
C ALA A 72 0.14 -12.64 10.09
N GLY A 73 -1.01 -12.01 10.37
CA GLY A 73 -2.27 -12.36 9.73
C GLY A 73 -2.28 -12.09 8.22
N ALA A 74 -1.74 -10.94 7.81
CA ALA A 74 -1.60 -10.58 6.40
C ALA A 74 -0.67 -11.56 5.65
N ILE A 75 0.50 -11.86 6.21
CA ILE A 75 1.47 -12.82 5.65
C ILE A 75 0.86 -14.22 5.53
N SER A 76 0.20 -14.71 6.58
CA SER A 76 -0.47 -16.02 6.58
C SER A 76 -1.55 -16.12 5.50
N SER A 77 -2.33 -15.05 5.30
CA SER A 77 -3.36 -14.96 4.26
C SER A 77 -2.76 -15.03 2.86
N ILE A 78 -1.65 -14.31 2.62
CA ILE A 78 -0.92 -14.33 1.35
C ILE A 78 -0.31 -15.72 1.11
N ASN A 79 0.41 -16.27 2.09
CA ASN A 79 1.05 -17.58 1.99
C ASN A 79 0.07 -18.72 1.77
N SER A 80 -1.14 -18.64 2.35
CA SER A 80 -2.22 -19.60 2.06
C SER A 80 -2.61 -19.61 0.58
N SER A 81 -2.62 -18.44 -0.06
CA SER A 81 -2.94 -18.30 -1.48
C SER A 81 -1.78 -18.76 -2.36
N LEU A 82 -0.54 -18.42 -2.00
CA LEU A 82 0.68 -18.88 -2.68
C LEU A 82 0.81 -20.41 -2.63
N LYS A 83 0.58 -21.01 -1.46
CA LYS A 83 0.67 -22.45 -1.24
C LYS A 83 -0.32 -23.22 -2.12
N LYS A 84 -1.54 -22.71 -2.30
CA LYS A 84 -2.57 -23.31 -3.18
C LYS A 84 -2.08 -23.46 -4.62
N HIS A 85 -1.23 -22.55 -5.09
CA HIS A 85 -0.67 -22.54 -6.45
C HIS A 85 0.77 -23.03 -6.55
N ASN A 86 1.28 -23.70 -5.50
CA ASN A 86 2.66 -24.19 -5.43
C ASN A 86 3.72 -23.09 -5.66
N MET A 87 3.43 -21.86 -5.23
CA MET A 87 4.35 -20.74 -5.34
C MET A 87 5.29 -20.64 -4.12
N PRO A 88 6.47 -20.01 -4.30
CA PRO A 88 7.36 -19.68 -3.19
C PRO A 88 6.64 -18.84 -2.12
N GLN A 89 6.96 -19.08 -0.85
CA GLN A 89 6.29 -18.47 0.30
C GLN A 89 7.31 -17.65 1.12
N PRO A 90 7.35 -16.32 0.93
CA PRO A 90 8.16 -15.45 1.79
C PRO A 90 7.70 -15.50 3.25
N GLN A 91 8.63 -15.36 4.18
CA GLN A 91 8.40 -15.63 5.62
C GLN A 91 8.20 -14.37 6.47
N GLY A 92 8.38 -13.18 5.90
CA GLY A 92 8.35 -11.92 6.63
C GLY A 92 8.03 -10.71 5.77
N HIS A 93 7.84 -9.56 6.43
CA HIS A 93 7.76 -8.27 5.76
C HIS A 93 9.04 -7.99 4.95
N ASN A 94 8.88 -7.46 3.74
CA ASN A 94 9.98 -7.16 2.80
C ASN A 94 10.94 -8.34 2.60
N THR A 95 10.37 -9.54 2.45
CA THR A 95 11.15 -10.76 2.16
C THR A 95 10.77 -11.36 0.83
N PHE A 96 11.72 -12.13 0.28
CA PHE A 96 11.59 -12.82 -0.99
C PHE A 96 11.78 -14.32 -0.80
N SER A 97 11.10 -15.09 -1.64
CA SER A 97 11.27 -16.53 -1.78
C SER A 97 11.23 -16.87 -3.27
N SER A 98 12.01 -17.84 -3.72
CA SER A 98 12.12 -18.19 -5.13
C SER A 98 12.16 -19.70 -5.33
N ASN A 99 11.62 -20.15 -6.46
CA ASN A 99 11.90 -21.46 -7.03
C ASN A 99 12.54 -21.27 -8.42
N GLU A 100 12.69 -22.35 -9.19
CA GLU A 100 13.30 -22.31 -10.53
C GLU A 100 12.51 -21.46 -11.55
N LYS A 101 11.22 -21.19 -11.30
CA LYS A 101 10.32 -20.51 -12.23
C LYS A 101 10.07 -19.04 -11.88
N ILE A 102 9.84 -18.76 -10.60
CA ILE A 102 9.33 -17.46 -10.16
C ILE A 102 9.95 -17.05 -8.82
N LYS A 103 10.22 -15.76 -8.69
CA LYS A 103 10.53 -15.08 -7.44
C LYS A 103 9.28 -14.37 -6.93
N VAL A 104 8.96 -14.56 -5.66
CA VAL A 104 7.83 -13.90 -4.99
C VAL A 104 8.37 -13.03 -3.87
N GLY A 105 7.95 -11.77 -3.83
CA GLY A 105 8.22 -10.84 -2.74
C GLY A 105 6.92 -10.43 -2.06
N ILE A 106 6.94 -10.26 -0.73
CA ILE A 106 5.83 -9.64 0.00
C ILE A 106 6.30 -8.38 0.71
N PHE A 107 5.48 -7.33 0.63
CA PHE A 107 5.64 -6.11 1.39
C PHE A 107 4.35 -5.85 2.18
N ILE A 108 4.47 -5.76 3.51
CA ILE A 108 3.34 -5.42 4.37
C ILE A 108 3.45 -3.96 4.77
N ALA A 109 2.54 -3.11 4.27
CA ALA A 109 2.52 -1.70 4.63
C ALA A 109 2.03 -1.51 6.08
N PRO A 110 2.58 -0.54 6.83
CA PRO A 110 3.54 0.49 6.39
C PRO A 110 5.02 0.06 6.51
N GLY A 111 5.34 -1.14 6.99
CA GLY A 111 6.73 -1.52 7.31
C GLY A 111 6.84 -2.38 8.56
N PHE A 112 7.89 -2.12 9.34
CA PHE A 112 8.17 -2.71 10.66
C PHE A 112 7.15 -2.40 11.78
N GLN A 113 6.03 -1.75 11.47
CA GLN A 113 4.97 -1.50 12.45
C GLN A 113 3.94 -2.63 12.39
N ASP A 114 3.50 -3.10 13.56
CA ASP A 114 2.50 -4.18 13.67
C ASP A 114 1.12 -3.75 13.15
N ASN A 115 0.89 -2.44 13.00
CA ASN A 115 -0.33 -1.83 12.49
C ASN A 115 -0.03 -0.63 11.58
N GLY A 116 -1.00 -0.28 10.74
CA GLY A 116 -0.94 0.87 9.85
C GLY A 116 -1.26 0.53 8.40
N MET A 117 -1.13 1.53 7.54
CA MET A 117 -1.49 1.46 6.13
C MET A 117 -0.50 2.27 5.29
N LEU A 118 -0.54 2.11 3.97
CA LEU A 118 0.27 2.90 3.05
C LEU A 118 0.17 4.42 3.31
N GLU A 119 -0.99 4.93 3.73
CA GLU A 119 -1.20 6.35 4.05
C GLU A 119 -0.23 6.88 5.11
N ASN A 120 0.15 6.06 6.10
CA ASN A 120 1.11 6.48 7.13
C ASN A 120 2.48 6.74 6.50
N LEU A 121 2.95 5.77 5.73
CA LEU A 121 4.25 5.81 5.06
C LEU A 121 4.34 7.03 4.13
N VAL A 122 3.24 7.33 3.42
CA VAL A 122 3.16 8.47 2.51
C VAL A 122 3.11 9.80 3.27
N LEU A 123 2.38 9.87 4.39
CA LEU A 123 2.31 11.06 5.23
C LEU A 123 3.64 11.38 5.95
N GLU A 124 4.48 10.38 6.20
CA GLU A 124 5.84 10.57 6.71
C GLU A 124 6.72 11.39 5.74
N THR A 125 6.42 11.35 4.43
CA THR A 125 7.19 12.11 3.43
C THR A 125 6.95 13.63 3.51
N VAL A 126 5.92 14.06 4.24
CA VAL A 126 5.46 15.46 4.32
C VAL A 126 5.35 15.98 5.75
N LEU A 127 6.08 15.39 6.71
CA LEU A 127 6.03 15.77 8.13
C LEU A 127 6.31 17.25 8.38
N THR A 128 7.17 17.87 7.56
CA THR A 128 7.54 19.29 7.68
C THR A 128 6.60 20.23 6.92
N HIS A 129 5.64 19.70 6.16
CA HIS A 129 4.72 20.51 5.36
C HIS A 129 3.73 21.27 6.28
N PRO A 130 3.53 22.59 6.12
CA PRO A 130 2.65 23.35 7.00
C PRO A 130 1.21 22.81 7.06
N VAL A 131 0.66 22.43 5.91
CA VAL A 131 -0.69 21.82 5.84
C VAL A 131 -0.78 20.54 6.66
N LYS A 132 0.29 19.71 6.70
CA LYS A 132 0.31 18.47 7.48
C LYS A 132 0.14 18.75 8.97
N LYS A 133 0.86 19.74 9.49
CA LYS A 133 0.76 20.17 10.89
C LYS A 133 -0.67 20.61 11.25
N PHE A 134 -1.33 21.40 10.39
CA PHE A 134 -2.69 21.86 10.65
C PHE A 134 -3.73 20.75 10.45
N SER A 135 -3.55 19.86 9.47
CA SER A 135 -4.42 18.71 9.28
C SER A 135 -4.33 17.72 10.45
N ASP A 136 -3.14 17.52 11.01
CA ASP A 136 -2.98 16.68 12.20
C ASP A 136 -3.70 17.28 13.40
N LYS A 137 -3.50 18.57 13.64
CA LYS A 137 -4.20 19.28 14.71
C LYS A 137 -5.72 19.16 14.56
N TYR A 138 -6.25 19.32 13.35
CA TYR A 138 -7.67 19.15 13.09
C TYR A 138 -8.16 17.75 13.49
N ILE A 139 -7.45 16.70 13.08
CA ILE A 139 -7.81 15.32 13.45
C ILE A 139 -7.66 15.08 14.96
N ASP A 140 -6.63 15.61 15.60
CA ASP A 140 -6.42 15.50 17.05
C ASP A 140 -7.55 16.20 17.82
N ASP A 141 -7.95 17.39 17.37
CA ASP A 141 -9.07 18.13 17.95
C ASP A 141 -10.38 17.34 17.78
N LEU A 142 -10.64 16.72 16.62
CA LEU A 142 -11.80 15.83 16.46
C LEU A 142 -11.74 14.63 17.40
N LYS A 143 -10.58 14.00 17.55
CA LYS A 143 -10.41 12.83 18.43
C LYS A 143 -10.70 13.16 19.88
N GLY A 144 -10.31 14.34 20.34
CA GLY A 144 -10.57 14.80 21.71
C GLY A 144 -12.01 15.24 21.99
N ASN A 145 -12.83 15.46 20.95
CA ASN A 145 -14.15 16.08 21.08
C ASN A 145 -15.32 15.22 20.56
N LEU A 146 -15.05 14.06 19.95
CA LEU A 146 -16.05 13.16 19.38
C LEU A 146 -16.13 11.82 20.13
N ALA A 147 -17.22 11.08 19.93
CA ALA A 147 -17.31 9.69 20.40
C ALA A 147 -16.28 8.80 19.67
N PRO A 148 -15.71 7.77 20.32
CA PRO A 148 -16.05 7.28 21.66
C PRO A 148 -15.29 7.97 22.80
N THR A 149 -14.48 9.00 22.52
CA THR A 149 -13.70 9.69 23.56
C THR A 149 -14.56 10.58 24.46
N VAL A 150 -15.66 11.12 23.93
CA VAL A 150 -16.65 11.90 24.68
C VAL A 150 -17.97 11.13 24.73
N ASP A 151 -18.36 10.66 25.92
CA ASP A 151 -19.49 9.75 26.14
C ASP A 151 -20.85 10.30 25.66
N ASP A 152 -21.09 11.60 25.83
CA ASP A 152 -22.36 12.27 25.46
C ASP A 152 -22.36 12.87 24.04
N CYS A 153 -21.37 12.54 23.20
CA CYS A 153 -21.28 13.07 21.84
C CYS A 153 -22.00 12.16 20.84
N GLN A 154 -23.01 12.69 20.13
CA GLN A 154 -23.74 11.93 19.10
C GLN A 154 -22.94 11.67 17.80
N TYR A 155 -21.80 12.34 17.63
CA TYR A 155 -20.99 12.26 16.42
C TYR A 155 -19.74 11.42 16.69
N ASN A 156 -19.47 10.47 15.78
CA ASN A 156 -18.36 9.53 15.91
C ASN A 156 -17.10 10.06 15.22
N PHE A 157 -15.96 9.83 15.86
CA PHE A 157 -14.64 9.97 15.25
C PHE A 157 -14.52 9.05 14.01
N PRO A 158 -13.75 9.44 12.98
CA PRO A 158 -13.54 8.59 11.82
C PRO A 158 -13.03 7.19 12.19
N ARG A 159 -13.65 6.16 11.61
CA ARG A 159 -13.28 4.76 11.86
C ARG A 159 -11.85 4.42 11.43
N ASN A 160 -11.33 5.14 10.44
CA ASN A 160 -9.98 4.99 9.93
C ASN A 160 -9.25 6.33 10.05
N GLU A 161 -8.46 6.47 11.12
CA GLU A 161 -7.71 7.68 11.42
C GLU A 161 -6.67 8.00 10.33
N HIS A 162 -6.00 6.98 9.78
CA HIS A 162 -4.93 7.14 8.78
C HIS A 162 -5.48 7.78 7.49
N LYS A 163 -6.63 7.28 7.00
CA LYS A 163 -7.34 7.89 5.87
C LYS A 163 -7.85 9.28 6.19
N ALA A 164 -8.38 9.50 7.38
CA ALA A 164 -8.86 10.82 7.79
C ALA A 164 -7.74 11.87 7.81
N ARG A 165 -6.55 11.51 8.31
CA ARG A 165 -5.35 12.36 8.28
C ARG A 165 -4.91 12.65 6.85
N LEU A 166 -4.81 11.63 5.99
CA LEU A 166 -4.45 11.82 4.59
C LEU A 166 -5.42 12.78 3.89
N HIS A 167 -6.73 12.52 3.98
CA HIS A 167 -7.71 13.35 3.29
C HIS A 167 -7.78 14.77 3.86
N SER A 168 -7.54 14.96 5.15
CA SER A 168 -7.44 16.29 5.76
C SER A 168 -6.22 17.05 5.24
N PHE A 169 -5.07 16.37 5.08
CA PHE A 169 -3.89 16.94 4.45
C PHE A 169 -4.19 17.35 2.99
N LEU A 170 -4.74 16.44 2.19
CA LEU A 170 -5.07 16.69 0.78
C LEU A 170 -6.11 17.80 0.60
N ALA A 171 -7.05 17.94 1.53
CA ALA A 171 -8.05 19.02 1.53
C ALA A 171 -7.44 20.40 1.78
N GLY A 172 -6.31 20.48 2.49
CA GLY A 172 -5.61 21.73 2.78
C GLY A 172 -4.57 22.14 1.73
N MET A 173 -4.35 21.32 0.70
CA MET A 173 -3.44 21.66 -0.41
C MET A 173 -4.05 22.71 -1.34
N GLU A 174 -3.20 23.50 -2.02
CA GLU A 174 -3.63 24.57 -2.93
C GLU A 174 -4.63 24.10 -3.99
N HIS A 175 -4.41 22.92 -4.56
CA HIS A 175 -5.38 22.26 -5.42
C HIS A 175 -5.85 20.98 -4.77
N TYR A 176 -7.15 20.89 -4.54
CA TYR A 176 -7.73 19.71 -3.93
C TYR A 176 -7.62 18.49 -4.84
N VAL A 177 -7.10 17.39 -4.28
CA VAL A 177 -6.98 16.09 -4.96
C VAL A 177 -7.46 14.99 -4.00
N PRO A 178 -8.67 14.40 -4.19
CA PRO A 178 -9.25 13.42 -3.27
C PRO A 178 -8.72 11.99 -3.45
N SER A 179 -7.46 11.81 -3.86
CA SER A 179 -6.87 10.50 -4.15
C SER A 179 -5.38 10.52 -3.85
N LEU A 180 -4.91 9.55 -3.07
CA LEU A 180 -3.49 9.38 -2.77
C LEU A 180 -2.70 9.15 -4.05
N GLY A 181 -3.17 8.25 -4.92
CA GLY A 181 -2.47 7.90 -6.15
C GLY A 181 -2.31 9.09 -7.09
N ILE A 182 -3.40 9.86 -7.30
CA ILE A 182 -3.34 11.07 -8.15
C ILE A 182 -2.47 12.15 -7.48
N ALA A 183 -2.53 12.30 -6.16
CA ALA A 183 -1.68 13.26 -5.44
C ALA A 183 -0.19 12.91 -5.56
N ALA A 184 0.16 11.63 -5.52
CA ALA A 184 1.54 11.16 -5.74
C ALA A 184 2.03 11.51 -7.16
N GLN A 185 1.21 11.24 -8.18
CA GLN A 185 1.52 11.59 -9.57
C GLN A 185 1.68 13.11 -9.78
N LYS A 186 0.96 13.92 -9.00
CA LYS A 186 1.06 15.39 -9.01
C LYS A 186 2.19 15.96 -8.15
N GLY A 187 3.01 15.11 -7.53
CA GLY A 187 4.18 15.53 -6.75
C GLY A 187 3.82 16.11 -5.38
N TYR A 188 2.68 15.71 -4.78
CA TYR A 188 2.28 16.22 -3.45
C TYR A 188 3.08 15.57 -2.31
N PHE A 189 3.77 14.48 -2.60
CA PHE A 189 4.57 13.72 -1.66
C PHE A 189 6.04 13.74 -2.08
N ASN A 190 6.94 13.72 -1.09
CA ASN A 190 8.37 13.62 -1.37
C ASN A 190 8.74 12.16 -1.63
N LEU A 191 8.71 11.74 -2.90
CA LEU A 191 9.06 10.37 -3.30
C LEU A 191 10.55 10.02 -3.08
N ALA A 192 11.40 11.02 -2.81
CA ALA A 192 12.80 10.84 -2.41
C ALA A 192 13.00 10.68 -0.89
N SER A 193 11.92 10.70 -0.10
CA SER A 193 11.97 10.58 1.36
C SER A 193 12.62 9.27 1.79
N GLU A 194 13.48 9.32 2.80
CA GLU A 194 14.11 8.14 3.39
C GLU A 194 13.09 7.15 3.97
N SER A 195 11.91 7.63 4.38
CA SER A 195 10.81 6.76 4.81
C SER A 195 10.39 5.77 3.72
N LEU A 196 10.59 6.11 2.44
CA LEU A 196 10.28 5.24 1.30
C LEU A 196 11.44 4.34 0.87
N ASN A 197 12.58 4.35 1.57
CA ASN A 197 13.74 3.55 1.17
C ASN A 197 13.42 2.04 1.17
N ASP A 198 12.73 1.57 2.20
CA ASP A 198 12.43 0.14 2.35
C ASP A 198 11.54 -0.39 1.21
N ILE A 199 10.48 0.35 0.89
CA ILE A 199 9.59 0.02 -0.23
C ILE A 199 10.27 0.23 -1.59
N SER A 200 11.16 1.20 -1.71
CA SER A 200 11.97 1.41 -2.93
C SER A 200 12.93 0.25 -3.16
N HIS A 201 13.57 -0.26 -2.10
CA HIS A 201 14.43 -1.45 -2.16
C HIS A 201 13.63 -2.69 -2.52
N PHE A 202 12.42 -2.85 -1.97
CA PHE A 202 11.51 -3.93 -2.36
C PHE A 202 11.23 -3.90 -3.87
N LEU A 203 10.82 -2.75 -4.42
CA LEU A 203 10.51 -2.61 -5.85
C LEU A 203 11.72 -2.89 -6.74
N ARG A 204 12.90 -2.39 -6.38
CA ARG A 204 14.15 -2.65 -7.13
C ARG A 204 14.58 -4.12 -7.08
N SER A 205 14.17 -4.84 -6.04
CA SER A 205 14.50 -6.24 -5.83
C SER A 205 13.53 -7.19 -6.56
N LEU A 206 12.46 -6.68 -7.18
CA LEU A 206 11.57 -7.44 -8.06
C LEU A 206 12.21 -7.67 -9.43
#